data_AF-A0A3P6F2B7-F1
#
_entry.id   AF-A0A3P6F2B7-F1
#
_cell.length_a   1.000
_cell.length_b   1.000
_cell.length_c   1.000
_cell.angle_alpha   90.00
_cell.angle_beta   90.00
_cell.angle_gamma   90.00
#
_symmetry.space_group_name_H-M   'P 1'
#
loop_
_entity.id
_entity.type
_entity.pdbx_description
1 polymer ?
#
loop_
_entity_poly.entity_id
_entity_poly.type
_entity_poly.pdbx_seq_one_letter_code
_entity_poly.pdbx_strand_id
1 'polypeptide(L)'
;MHWRSLPGDLVEDILSRVSAIPLVRLRETSKQWNAKLKSGSFAKMHAAHAPKEESLMITLIDHRVCLVKINLHDPSVKVAPHALYLKDPLSDSSKEVDIRNVFHCDGLLLCTTKDKRLVVWNPCSGETKWVKPRDSYKKTDYCALGYDNKSSSKQYKILRLDRQDRPNKNVYEIYDFNSNSWRVLGVATDWFLAKYRRGISVKGNTYWVATQAAEKPYHDFILSFDFSTEMFQNLSLPHPFPYGISSLSVVREEQLCLLGAKRHMLYMDDGASFSDLQVWVITSTGSWNKFLALYNTTSDTFSKGMSFLADEQNQVVVFLNTKNILHVMRQNKHSLEKHLGGKSSVLLNYVPSLAQIQEATLPGGRKRKAPST
;
A
#
# COMPACT_ATOMS: atom_id res chain seq x y z
N MET A 1 1.01 13.85 39.33
CA MET A 1 2.10 14.40 38.49
C MET A 1 1.55 15.55 37.65
N HIS A 2 2.05 16.77 37.84
CA HIS A 2 1.64 17.93 37.05
C HIS A 2 2.39 17.95 35.72
N TRP A 3 1.77 17.43 34.65
CA TRP A 3 2.30 17.44 33.28
C TRP A 3 2.68 18.85 32.76
N ARG A 4 2.18 19.92 33.41
CA ARG A 4 2.49 21.33 33.11
C ARG A 4 3.94 21.74 33.41
N SER A 5 4.72 20.92 34.12
CA SER A 5 6.12 21.21 34.44
C SER A 5 7.13 20.60 33.46
N LEU A 6 6.69 19.82 32.46
CA LEU A 6 7.60 19.28 31.44
C LEU A 6 7.84 20.30 30.31
N PRO A 7 9.11 20.51 29.92
CA PRO A 7 9.47 21.20 28.68
C PRO A 7 8.72 20.65 27.46
N GLY A 8 8.28 21.54 26.56
CA GLY A 8 7.40 21.18 25.46
C GLY A 8 8.01 20.23 24.44
N ASP A 9 9.32 20.33 24.24
CA ASP A 9 10.18 19.45 23.44
C ASP A 9 10.23 18.02 24.02
N LEU A 10 10.38 17.87 25.34
CA LEU A 10 10.33 16.56 25.98
C LEU A 10 8.96 15.89 25.83
N VAL A 11 7.88 16.68 25.93
CA VAL A 11 6.54 16.14 25.69
C VAL A 11 6.37 15.68 24.24
N GLU A 12 6.91 16.42 23.28
CA GLU A 12 6.85 16.02 21.87
C GLU A 12 7.69 14.77 21.59
N ASP A 13 8.88 14.61 22.18
CA ASP A 13 9.68 13.37 22.08
C ASP A 13 8.91 12.18 22.66
N ILE A 14 8.30 12.32 23.84
CA ILE A 14 7.47 11.25 24.44
C ILE A 14 6.31 10.88 23.52
N LEU A 15 5.56 11.87 23.03
CA LEU A 15 4.42 11.63 22.15
C LEU A 15 4.83 11.06 20.79
N SER A 16 6.03 11.35 20.30
CA SER A 16 6.54 10.80 19.03
C SER A 16 6.68 9.27 19.05
N ARG A 17 6.79 8.68 20.25
CA ARG A 17 6.94 7.24 20.49
C ARG A 17 5.61 6.54 20.81
N VAL A 18 4.50 7.25 20.75
CA VAL A 18 3.14 6.70 20.95
C VAL A 18 2.55 6.32 19.59
N SER A 19 1.77 5.24 19.51
CA SER A 19 1.03 4.89 18.29
C SER A 19 0.18 6.05 17.76
N ALA A 20 0.02 6.15 16.44
CA ALA A 20 -0.67 7.30 15.82
C ALA A 20 -2.16 7.40 16.22
N ILE A 21 -2.86 6.29 16.39
CA ILE A 21 -4.32 6.27 16.67
C ILE A 21 -4.66 7.01 17.99
N PRO A 22 -4.01 6.70 19.14
CA PRO A 22 -4.17 7.49 20.36
C PRO A 22 -3.87 8.98 20.19
N LEU A 23 -2.84 9.33 19.40
CA LEU A 23 -2.47 10.73 19.17
C LEU A 23 -3.55 11.48 18.40
N VAL A 24 -4.22 10.85 17.43
CA VAL A 24 -5.34 11.47 16.74
C VAL A 24 -6.49 11.77 17.70
N ARG A 25 -6.83 10.84 18.61
CA ARG A 25 -7.84 11.10 19.65
C ARG A 25 -7.42 12.24 20.57
N LEU A 26 -6.14 12.34 20.91
CA LEU A 26 -5.62 13.45 21.72
C LEU A 26 -5.82 14.81 21.05
N ARG A 27 -5.75 14.89 19.71
CA ARG A 27 -6.05 16.13 18.96
C ARG A 27 -7.47 16.64 19.21
N GLU A 28 -8.43 15.74 19.39
CA GLU A 28 -9.83 16.08 19.60
C GLU A 28 -10.08 16.70 21.00
N THR A 29 -9.18 16.46 21.95
CA THR A 29 -9.34 16.93 23.34
C THR A 29 -8.95 18.40 23.55
N SER A 30 -8.11 18.99 22.69
CA SER A 30 -7.60 20.36 22.86
C SER A 30 -7.06 20.96 21.58
N LYS A 31 -7.35 22.25 21.35
CA LYS A 31 -6.79 23.03 20.23
C LYS A 31 -5.27 23.09 20.25
N GLN A 32 -4.67 23.13 21.45
CA GLN A 32 -3.21 23.16 21.60
C GLN A 32 -2.57 21.83 21.15
N TRP A 33 -3.12 20.70 21.59
CA TRP A 33 -2.68 19.37 21.15
C TRP A 33 -2.91 19.18 19.66
N ASN A 34 -4.06 19.62 19.15
CA ASN A 34 -4.35 19.57 17.73
C ASN A 34 -3.28 20.32 16.90
N ALA A 35 -2.98 21.56 17.26
CA ALA A 35 -1.99 22.37 16.55
C ALA A 35 -0.58 21.73 16.58
N LYS A 36 -0.14 21.24 17.74
CA LYS A 36 1.17 20.57 17.88
C LYS A 36 1.26 19.29 17.07
N LEU A 37 0.30 18.38 17.26
CA LEU A 37 0.33 17.06 16.64
C LEU A 37 0.05 17.12 15.14
N LYS A 38 -0.64 18.16 14.64
CA LYS A 38 -0.83 18.43 13.20
C LYS A 38 0.34 19.20 12.58
N SER A 39 1.42 19.49 13.31
CA SER A 39 2.60 20.10 12.69
C SER A 39 3.36 19.07 11.82
N GLY A 40 3.89 19.54 10.69
CA GLY A 40 4.70 18.69 9.80
C GLY A 40 6.01 18.23 10.46
N SER A 41 6.59 19.02 11.37
CA SER A 41 7.75 18.63 12.17
C SER A 41 7.44 17.46 13.09
N PHE A 42 6.32 17.51 13.83
CA PHE A 42 5.90 16.41 14.69
C PHE A 42 5.60 15.15 13.87
N ALA A 43 4.92 15.27 12.73
CA ALA A 43 4.64 14.12 11.86
C ALA A 43 5.93 13.43 11.38
N LYS A 44 6.99 14.19 11.05
CA LYS A 44 8.30 13.63 10.69
C LYS A 44 8.98 12.92 11.86
N MET A 45 8.96 13.55 13.04
CA MET A 45 9.53 12.98 14.25
C MET A 45 8.81 11.70 14.66
N HIS A 46 7.48 11.71 14.63
CA HIS A 46 6.64 10.53 14.86
C HIS A 46 6.94 9.42 13.85
N ALA A 47 7.02 9.73 12.56
CA ALA A 47 7.37 8.72 11.55
C ALA A 47 8.73 8.05 11.76
N ALA A 48 9.67 8.71 12.46
CA ALA A 48 10.99 8.16 12.78
C ALA A 48 11.02 7.33 14.08
N HIS A 49 10.11 7.59 15.03
CA HIS A 49 10.16 7.04 16.39
C HIS A 49 8.94 6.21 16.79
N ALA A 50 7.87 6.26 16.01
CA ALA A 50 6.64 5.55 16.31
C ALA A 50 6.87 4.04 16.37
N PRO A 51 6.14 3.34 17.26
CA PRO A 51 6.16 1.90 17.28
C PRO A 51 5.56 1.36 15.99
N LYS A 52 6.28 0.45 15.32
CA LYS A 52 5.74 -0.28 14.18
C LYS A 52 4.74 -1.31 14.71
N GLU A 53 3.45 -1.08 14.48
CA GLU A 53 2.40 -2.02 14.89
C GLU A 53 2.35 -3.20 13.90
N GLU A 54 3.15 -4.24 14.14
CA GLU A 54 3.37 -5.38 13.23
C GLU A 54 2.13 -6.28 12.98
N SER A 55 0.96 -5.90 13.48
CA SER A 55 -0.27 -6.73 13.46
C SER A 55 -1.49 -6.07 12.82
N LEU A 56 -1.40 -4.82 12.36
CA LEU A 56 -2.55 -4.12 11.77
C LEU A 56 -2.56 -4.23 10.25
N MET A 57 -3.70 -4.61 9.70
CA MET A 57 -3.87 -4.89 8.28
C MET A 57 -5.10 -4.22 7.73
N ILE A 58 -5.06 -3.90 6.44
CA ILE A 58 -6.21 -3.44 5.68
C ILE A 58 -6.66 -4.55 4.74
N THR A 59 -7.97 -4.77 4.74
CA THR A 59 -8.65 -5.59 3.74
C THR A 59 -9.84 -4.84 3.16
N LEU A 60 -10.30 -5.27 1.98
CA LEU A 60 -11.45 -4.67 1.30
C LEU A 60 -12.55 -5.73 1.23
N ILE A 61 -13.52 -5.67 2.14
CA ILE A 61 -14.66 -6.61 2.24
C ILE A 61 -15.91 -5.91 1.72
N ASP A 62 -16.58 -6.48 0.71
CA ASP A 62 -17.83 -5.94 0.16
C ASP A 62 -17.75 -4.44 -0.17
N HIS A 63 -16.62 -4.02 -0.74
CA HIS A 63 -16.33 -2.62 -1.12
C HIS A 63 -16.12 -1.65 0.06
N ARG A 64 -15.94 -2.16 1.28
CA ARG A 64 -15.58 -1.41 2.48
C ARG A 64 -14.16 -1.71 2.95
N VAL A 65 -13.43 -0.67 3.31
CA VAL A 65 -12.09 -0.82 3.89
C VAL A 65 -12.25 -1.23 5.34
N CYS A 66 -11.64 -2.35 5.72
CA CYS A 66 -11.73 -2.90 7.06
C CYS A 66 -10.33 -3.03 7.67
N LEU A 67 -10.19 -2.63 8.93
CA LEU A 67 -9.01 -2.93 9.74
C LEU A 67 -9.14 -4.32 10.34
N VAL A 68 -8.12 -5.13 10.15
CA VAL A 68 -8.00 -6.47 10.73
C VAL A 68 -6.73 -6.51 11.56
N LYS A 69 -6.84 -6.95 12.81
CA LYS A 69 -5.68 -7.20 13.67
C LYS A 69 -5.37 -8.70 13.67
N ILE A 70 -4.14 -9.06 13.34
CA ILE A 70 -3.69 -10.45 13.30
C ILE A 70 -2.50 -10.60 14.22
N ASN A 71 -2.63 -11.44 15.25
CA ASN A 71 -1.48 -11.82 16.06
C ASN A 71 -0.69 -12.92 15.33
N LEU A 72 0.56 -12.64 15.00
CA LEU A 72 1.45 -13.58 14.31
C LEU A 72 2.23 -14.47 15.29
N HIS A 73 2.34 -14.09 16.57
CA HIS A 73 3.05 -14.86 17.61
C HIS A 73 2.23 -16.05 18.09
N ASP A 74 1.00 -15.79 18.51
CA ASP A 74 0.01 -16.82 18.85
C ASP A 74 -1.02 -16.87 17.72
N PRO A 75 -1.16 -17.98 16.97
CA PRO A 75 -2.05 -18.09 15.82
C PRO A 75 -3.54 -18.11 16.21
N SER A 76 -3.94 -17.37 17.25
CA SER A 76 -5.31 -16.96 17.46
C SER A 76 -5.61 -15.73 16.59
N VAL A 77 -6.21 -15.96 15.42
CA VAL A 77 -6.64 -14.86 14.57
C VAL A 77 -7.91 -14.23 15.15
N LYS A 78 -7.73 -13.19 15.96
CA LYS A 78 -8.82 -12.31 16.42
C LYS A 78 -9.18 -11.29 15.32
N VAL A 79 -9.85 -11.78 14.28
CA VAL A 79 -10.51 -10.90 13.30
C VAL A 79 -11.71 -10.24 13.97
N ALA A 80 -11.56 -8.98 14.36
CA ALA A 80 -12.67 -8.05 14.50
C ALA A 80 -12.49 -7.04 13.36
N PRO A 81 -13.15 -7.26 12.21
CA PRO A 81 -13.06 -6.32 11.11
C PRO A 81 -13.75 -5.03 11.57
N HIS A 82 -12.97 -3.97 11.73
CA HIS A 82 -13.51 -2.64 11.99
C HIS A 82 -13.65 -1.93 10.66
N ALA A 83 -14.87 -1.83 10.15
CA ALA A 83 -15.15 -1.08 8.94
C ALA A 83 -14.77 0.39 9.15
N LEU A 84 -14.01 0.93 8.20
CA LEU A 84 -13.64 2.32 8.15
C LEU A 84 -14.54 3.02 7.15
N TYR A 85 -15.08 4.16 7.58
CA TYR A 85 -16.07 4.91 6.82
C TYR A 85 -15.41 6.01 6.01
N LEU A 86 -15.49 5.89 4.68
CA LEU A 86 -15.16 6.98 3.77
C LEU A 86 -16.44 7.74 3.41
N LYS A 87 -16.54 8.99 3.90
CA LYS A 87 -17.66 9.88 3.57
C LYS A 87 -17.60 10.29 2.11
N ASP A 88 -18.77 10.32 1.46
CA ASP A 88 -18.89 10.86 0.11
C ASP A 88 -18.98 12.40 0.17
N PRO A 89 -18.04 13.14 -0.45
CA PRO A 89 -18.10 14.60 -0.49
C PRO A 89 -19.26 15.14 -1.35
N LEU A 90 -19.89 14.30 -2.19
CA LEU A 90 -20.99 14.69 -3.08
C LEU A 90 -22.37 14.44 -2.47
N SER A 91 -22.44 13.94 -1.24
CA SER A 91 -23.70 13.58 -0.58
C SER A 91 -23.82 14.31 0.75
N ASP A 92 -24.92 15.04 0.92
CA ASP A 92 -25.30 15.63 2.20
C ASP A 92 -25.81 14.57 3.20
N SER A 93 -26.15 13.38 2.71
CA SER A 93 -26.47 12.21 3.54
C SER A 93 -25.21 11.43 3.93
N SER A 94 -25.29 10.61 4.98
CA SER A 94 -24.22 9.71 5.43
C SER A 94 -23.94 8.53 4.48
N LYS A 95 -24.14 8.69 3.16
CA LYS A 95 -23.86 7.67 2.16
C LYS A 95 -22.37 7.43 2.06
N GLU A 96 -22.02 6.15 2.07
CA GLU A 96 -20.65 5.67 2.00
C GLU A 96 -20.24 5.40 0.55
N VAL A 97 -18.97 5.63 0.25
CA VAL A 97 -18.42 5.35 -1.08
C VAL A 97 -17.96 3.91 -1.18
N ASP A 98 -18.42 3.21 -2.22
CA ASP A 98 -17.97 1.86 -2.53
C ASP A 98 -16.57 1.88 -3.14
N ILE A 99 -15.61 1.25 -2.45
CA ILE A 99 -14.23 1.13 -2.90
C ILE A 99 -14.06 -0.09 -3.80
N ARG A 100 -13.41 0.12 -4.95
CA ARG A 100 -13.04 -0.92 -5.92
C ARG A 100 -11.65 -1.50 -5.64
N ASN A 101 -10.66 -0.64 -5.37
CA ASN A 101 -9.29 -1.06 -5.13
C ASN A 101 -8.59 -0.11 -4.17
N VAL A 102 -7.62 -0.62 -3.43
CA VAL A 102 -6.82 0.12 -2.44
C VAL A 102 -5.34 -0.12 -2.72
N PHE A 103 -4.57 0.95 -2.63
CA PHE A 103 -3.11 0.93 -2.65
C PHE A 103 -2.60 1.66 -1.41
N HIS A 104 -1.61 1.09 -0.71
CA HIS A 104 -1.06 1.68 0.52
C HIS A 104 0.32 2.30 0.26
N CYS A 105 0.55 3.50 0.77
CA CYS A 105 1.85 4.16 0.83
C CYS A 105 1.93 5.00 2.10
N ASP A 106 2.85 4.69 3.02
CA ASP A 106 3.21 5.58 4.14
C ASP A 106 2.02 5.94 5.07
N GLY A 107 1.14 4.96 5.31
CA GLY A 107 -0.11 5.13 6.08
C GLY A 107 -1.22 5.86 5.34
N LEU A 108 -0.98 6.32 4.11
CA LEU A 108 -2.00 6.82 3.20
C LEU A 108 -2.53 5.69 2.32
N LEU A 109 -3.82 5.75 2.02
CA LEU A 109 -4.49 4.88 1.06
C LEU A 109 -4.84 5.67 -0.20
N LEU A 110 -4.51 5.12 -1.35
CA LEU A 110 -5.04 5.54 -2.63
C LEU A 110 -6.15 4.58 -3.03
N CYS A 111 -7.38 5.09 -3.05
CA CYS A 111 -8.57 4.31 -3.31
C CYS A 111 -9.17 4.67 -4.67
N THR A 112 -9.46 3.66 -5.48
CA THR A 112 -10.35 3.79 -6.65
C THR A 112 -11.74 3.34 -6.24
N THR A 113 -12.77 4.05 -6.70
CA THR A 113 -14.15 3.82 -6.27
C THR A 113 -14.97 3.14 -7.37
N LYS A 114 -16.12 2.53 -7.03
CA LYS A 114 -16.98 1.83 -7.98
C LYS A 114 -17.53 2.74 -9.08
N ASP A 115 -17.84 3.98 -8.71
CA ASP A 115 -18.31 5.08 -9.56
C ASP A 115 -17.18 5.84 -10.29
N LYS A 116 -15.96 5.29 -10.31
CA LYS A 116 -14.81 5.78 -11.09
C LYS A 116 -14.29 7.15 -10.62
N ARG A 117 -14.10 7.31 -9.32
CA ARG A 117 -13.38 8.43 -8.70
C ARG A 117 -12.07 7.93 -8.07
N LEU A 118 -11.20 8.88 -7.73
CA LEU A 118 -9.92 8.65 -7.09
C LEU A 118 -9.80 9.51 -5.84
N VAL A 119 -9.41 8.89 -4.73
CA VAL A 119 -9.26 9.57 -3.45
C VAL A 119 -8.00 9.08 -2.74
N VAL A 120 -7.26 10.03 -2.19
CA VAL A 120 -6.20 9.77 -1.21
C VAL A 120 -6.82 9.95 0.16
N TRP A 121 -6.65 8.97 1.03
CA TRP A 121 -7.29 8.92 2.33
C TRP A 121 -6.27 8.54 3.38
N ASN A 122 -6.19 9.29 4.48
CA ASN A 122 -5.53 8.86 5.70
C ASN A 122 -6.61 8.33 6.67
N PRO A 123 -6.74 7.01 6.85
CA PRO A 123 -7.74 6.46 7.77
C PRO A 123 -7.47 6.79 9.24
N CYS A 124 -6.22 7.07 9.60
CA CYS A 124 -5.84 7.44 10.96
C CYS A 124 -6.33 8.85 11.30
N SER A 125 -6.08 9.83 10.43
CA SER A 125 -6.48 11.23 10.67
C SER A 125 -7.88 11.58 10.16
N GLY A 126 -8.48 10.75 9.31
CA GLY A 126 -9.73 11.04 8.60
C GLY A 126 -9.59 12.00 7.43
N GLU A 127 -8.37 12.47 7.12
CA GLU A 127 -8.10 13.40 6.02
C GLU A 127 -8.34 12.72 4.66
N THR A 128 -9.00 13.43 3.74
CA THR A 128 -9.26 12.93 2.39
C THR A 128 -8.96 14.00 1.36
N LYS A 129 -8.45 13.58 0.19
CA LYS A 129 -8.29 14.43 -0.98
C LYS A 129 -8.80 13.72 -2.22
N TRP A 130 -9.84 14.28 -2.81
CA TRP A 130 -10.44 13.78 -4.04
C TRP A 130 -9.70 14.37 -5.24
N VAL A 131 -9.18 13.52 -6.11
CA VAL A 131 -8.36 13.92 -7.24
C VAL A 131 -9.19 13.83 -8.51
N LYS A 132 -9.41 14.96 -9.18
CA LYS A 132 -10.12 15.00 -10.47
C LYS A 132 -9.23 14.40 -11.56
N PRO A 133 -9.77 13.60 -12.50
CA PRO A 133 -9.00 13.10 -13.62
C PRO A 133 -8.67 14.26 -14.58
N ARG A 134 -7.69 14.05 -15.45
CA ARG A 134 -7.48 14.94 -16.60
C ARG A 134 -8.63 14.83 -17.60
N ASP A 135 -9.00 13.59 -17.97
CA ASP A 135 -10.12 13.30 -18.86
C ASP A 135 -11.21 12.48 -18.15
N SER A 136 -10.91 11.22 -17.84
CA SER A 136 -11.83 10.32 -17.13
C SER A 136 -11.07 9.14 -16.52
N TYR A 137 -11.50 8.64 -15.37
CA TYR A 137 -11.00 7.38 -14.82
C TYR A 137 -11.71 6.18 -15.43
N LYS A 138 -10.96 5.11 -15.67
CA LYS A 138 -11.48 3.83 -16.19
C LYS A 138 -11.37 2.74 -15.15
N LYS A 139 -12.19 1.70 -15.31
CA LYS A 139 -12.17 0.51 -14.42
C LYS A 139 -10.85 -0.27 -14.50
N THR A 140 -10.14 -0.13 -15.62
CA THR A 140 -8.86 -0.80 -15.89
C THR A 140 -7.66 -0.01 -15.43
N ASP A 141 -7.84 1.23 -14.95
CA ASP A 141 -6.74 2.08 -14.52
C ASP A 141 -5.96 1.44 -13.38
N TYR A 142 -4.64 1.54 -13.50
CA TYR A 142 -3.71 1.22 -12.42
C TYR A 142 -3.26 2.53 -11.80
N CYS A 143 -3.44 2.67 -10.49
CA CYS A 143 -2.98 3.84 -9.77
C CYS A 143 -2.04 3.41 -8.65
N ALA A 144 -0.95 4.15 -8.47
CA ALA A 144 0.00 3.99 -7.38
C ALA A 144 0.32 5.34 -6.75
N LEU A 145 0.52 5.32 -5.44
CA LEU A 145 0.91 6.48 -4.64
C LEU A 145 2.37 6.32 -4.24
N GLY A 146 3.14 7.39 -4.37
CA GLY A 146 4.51 7.45 -3.92
C GLY A 146 4.93 8.87 -3.60
N TYR A 147 6.20 9.05 -3.27
CA TYR A 147 6.75 10.37 -2.95
C TYR A 147 8.22 10.44 -3.33
N ASP A 148 8.71 11.66 -3.56
CA ASP A 148 10.13 11.94 -3.67
C ASP A 148 10.81 11.63 -2.32
N ASN A 149 11.61 10.56 -2.30
CA ASN A 149 12.30 10.09 -1.10
C ASN A 149 13.68 10.73 -0.90
N LYS A 150 14.13 11.58 -1.85
CA LYS A 150 15.35 12.37 -1.77
C LYS A 150 15.09 13.75 -1.17
N SER A 151 13.84 14.21 -1.20
CA SER A 151 13.43 15.47 -0.60
C SER A 151 13.32 15.41 0.93
N SER A 152 13.63 16.52 1.61
CA SER A 152 13.49 16.65 3.07
C SER A 152 12.03 16.66 3.53
N SER A 153 11.09 16.90 2.61
CA SER A 153 9.66 16.77 2.81
C SER A 153 9.11 15.76 1.81
N LYS A 154 8.30 14.81 2.28
CA LYS A 154 7.57 13.90 1.39
C LYS A 154 6.68 14.75 0.49
N GLN A 155 6.92 14.69 -0.82
CA GLN A 155 6.10 15.32 -1.85
C GLN A 155 5.39 14.18 -2.58
N TYR A 156 4.12 13.97 -2.23
CA TYR A 156 3.38 12.84 -2.80
C TYR A 156 3.07 13.11 -4.26
N LYS A 157 3.00 12.02 -5.03
CA LYS A 157 2.59 11.99 -6.43
C LYS A 157 1.77 10.73 -6.68
N ILE A 158 0.86 10.78 -7.64
CA ILE A 158 0.12 9.59 -8.09
C ILE A 158 0.56 9.24 -9.50
N LEU A 159 1.05 8.03 -9.70
CA LEU A 159 1.19 7.46 -11.04
C LEU A 159 -0.14 6.80 -11.43
N ARG A 160 -0.69 7.20 -12.57
CA ARG A 160 -1.82 6.56 -13.22
C ARG A 160 -1.34 5.92 -14.53
N LEU A 161 -1.78 4.69 -14.75
CA LEU A 161 -1.65 3.96 -15.99
C LEU A 161 -3.06 3.69 -16.52
N ASP A 162 -3.40 4.33 -17.64
CA ASP A 162 -4.57 3.96 -18.45
C ASP A 162 -4.25 2.65 -19.17
N ARG A 163 -4.53 1.54 -18.49
CA ARG A 163 -4.16 0.20 -18.94
C ARG A 163 -5.07 -0.25 -20.08
N GLN A 164 -4.46 -0.56 -21.21
CA GLN A 164 -5.07 -1.22 -22.36
C GLN A 164 -4.50 -2.64 -22.53
N ASP A 165 -5.18 -3.49 -23.29
CA ASP A 165 -4.69 -4.87 -23.54
C ASP A 165 -3.43 -4.90 -24.41
N ARG A 166 -3.11 -3.80 -25.11
CA ARG A 166 -1.87 -3.65 -25.89
C ARG A 166 -0.96 -2.63 -25.20
N PRO A 167 0.29 -3.00 -24.82
CA PRO A 167 1.19 -2.11 -24.08
C PRO A 167 1.42 -0.76 -24.77
N ASN A 168 1.56 -0.77 -26.10
CA ASN A 168 1.80 0.43 -26.90
C ASN A 168 0.62 1.44 -26.94
N LYS A 169 -0.53 1.10 -26.33
CA LYS A 169 -1.68 2.00 -26.18
C LYS A 169 -1.85 2.51 -24.75
N ASN A 170 -0.95 2.14 -23.84
CA ASN A 170 -0.99 2.62 -22.48
C ASN A 170 -0.61 4.10 -22.42
N VAL A 171 -1.35 4.86 -21.61
CA VAL A 171 -0.99 6.25 -21.28
C VAL A 171 -0.58 6.29 -19.81
N TYR A 172 0.58 6.87 -19.55
CA TYR A 172 1.12 7.06 -18.23
C TYR A 172 0.96 8.53 -17.85
N GLU A 173 0.38 8.79 -16.70
CA GLU A 173 0.16 10.14 -16.19
C GLU A 173 0.64 10.24 -14.75
N ILE A 174 1.16 11.39 -14.38
CA ILE A 174 1.55 11.68 -13.00
C ILE A 174 0.80 12.90 -12.49
N TYR A 175 0.19 12.75 -11.34
CA TYR A 175 -0.41 13.84 -10.59
C TYR A 175 0.59 14.30 -9.54
N ASP A 176 0.87 15.60 -9.53
CA ASP A 176 1.74 16.23 -8.54
C ASP A 176 0.87 17.06 -7.58
N PHE A 177 0.96 16.77 -6.28
CA PHE A 177 0.13 17.43 -5.27
C PHE A 177 0.50 18.90 -5.05
N ASN A 178 1.77 19.28 -5.31
CA ASN A 178 2.22 20.66 -5.17
C ASN A 178 1.59 21.52 -6.27
N SER A 179 1.61 21.04 -7.51
CA SER A 179 0.98 21.73 -8.65
C SER A 179 -0.53 21.51 -8.74
N ASN A 180 -1.05 20.49 -8.05
CA ASN A 180 -2.45 20.06 -8.09
C ASN A 180 -2.93 19.75 -9.52
N SER A 181 -2.04 19.18 -10.34
CA SER A 181 -2.28 18.96 -11.77
C SER A 181 -1.74 17.62 -12.25
N TRP A 182 -2.34 17.10 -13.32
CA TRP A 182 -1.87 15.93 -14.05
C TRP A 182 -0.98 16.34 -15.21
N ARG A 183 0.03 15.51 -15.52
CA ARG A 183 0.74 15.55 -16.79
C ARG A 183 1.03 14.15 -17.31
N VAL A 184 1.20 14.05 -18.63
CA VAL A 184 1.55 12.79 -19.30
C VAL A 184 3.05 12.52 -19.15
N LEU A 185 3.40 11.28 -18.84
CA LEU A 185 4.74 10.75 -18.95
C LEU A 185 4.88 10.14 -20.36
N GLY A 186 5.77 10.69 -21.19
CA GLY A 186 6.04 10.22 -22.54
C GLY A 186 6.86 8.92 -22.54
N VAL A 187 6.27 7.82 -22.04
CA VAL A 187 6.94 6.54 -21.87
C VAL A 187 6.46 5.54 -22.92
N ALA A 188 7.40 4.99 -23.68
CA ALA A 188 7.16 3.81 -24.49
C ALA A 188 7.59 2.57 -23.69
N THR A 189 6.71 1.57 -23.60
CA THR A 189 6.98 0.35 -22.84
C THR A 189 6.82 -0.88 -23.74
N ASP A 190 7.71 -1.84 -23.53
CA ASP A 190 7.73 -3.17 -24.15
C ASP A 190 7.27 -4.26 -23.16
N TRP A 191 6.70 -3.84 -22.03
CA TRP A 191 6.16 -4.68 -20.97
C TRP A 191 4.72 -4.29 -20.65
N PHE A 192 3.98 -5.19 -19.99
CA PHE A 192 2.64 -4.87 -19.49
C PHE A 192 2.45 -5.31 -18.04
N LEU A 193 1.52 -4.63 -17.35
CA LEU A 193 1.04 -5.05 -16.05
C LEU A 193 -0.20 -5.94 -16.23
N ALA A 194 -0.04 -7.23 -15.93
CA ALA A 194 -1.13 -8.18 -16.01
C ALA A 194 -2.25 -7.81 -15.03
N LYS A 195 -3.50 -8.14 -15.42
CA LYS A 195 -4.68 -7.91 -14.60
C LYS A 195 -4.49 -8.58 -13.22
N TYR A 196 -4.98 -7.94 -12.17
CA TYR A 196 -4.97 -8.41 -10.78
C TYR A 196 -3.60 -8.35 -10.05
N ARG A 197 -2.48 -8.13 -10.74
CA ARG A 197 -1.18 -7.92 -10.09
C ARG A 197 -1.06 -6.50 -9.55
N ARG A 198 -1.24 -6.31 -8.25
CA ARG A 198 -1.15 -4.99 -7.61
C ARG A 198 0.30 -4.55 -7.43
N GLY A 199 0.51 -3.23 -7.40
CA GLY A 199 1.78 -2.66 -6.99
C GLY A 199 1.90 -2.60 -5.48
N ILE A 200 3.13 -2.52 -4.99
CA ILE A 200 3.45 -2.35 -3.57
C ILE A 200 4.39 -1.17 -3.40
N SER A 201 4.17 -0.34 -2.39
CA SER A 201 5.05 0.81 -2.08
C SER A 201 6.12 0.40 -1.07
N VAL A 202 7.38 0.68 -1.38
CA VAL A 202 8.52 0.56 -0.46
C VAL A 202 9.30 1.87 -0.48
N LYS A 203 9.43 2.53 0.68
CA LYS A 203 10.20 3.78 0.85
C LYS A 203 9.87 4.86 -0.22
N GLY A 204 8.58 5.00 -0.53
CA GLY A 204 8.05 6.00 -1.47
C GLY A 204 8.05 5.59 -2.95
N ASN A 205 8.74 4.50 -3.31
CA ASN A 205 8.74 3.96 -4.67
C ASN A 205 7.78 2.79 -4.79
N THR A 206 7.23 2.58 -5.99
CA THR A 206 6.29 1.48 -6.23
C THR A 206 6.93 0.38 -7.06
N TYR A 207 6.59 -0.87 -6.72
CA TYR A 207 7.08 -2.07 -7.37
C TYR A 207 5.91 -2.93 -7.85
N TRP A 208 6.04 -3.50 -9.04
CA TRP A 208 5.07 -4.42 -9.64
C TRP A 208 5.77 -5.64 -10.20
N VAL A 209 4.97 -6.67 -10.44
CA VAL A 209 5.36 -7.80 -11.27
C VAL A 209 4.87 -7.51 -12.69
N ALA A 210 5.80 -7.16 -13.57
CA ALA A 210 5.54 -6.90 -14.98
C ALA A 210 5.88 -8.13 -15.84
N THR A 211 5.34 -8.18 -17.04
CA THR A 211 5.61 -9.25 -18.01
C THR A 211 6.14 -8.62 -19.30
N GLN A 212 7.27 -9.14 -19.80
CA GLN A 212 7.85 -8.72 -21.06
C GLN A 212 6.91 -9.04 -22.23
N ALA A 213 6.65 -8.10 -23.13
CA ALA A 213 5.70 -8.30 -24.24
C ALA A 213 6.38 -8.79 -25.54
N ALA A 214 7.67 -8.52 -25.72
CA ALA A 214 8.39 -8.76 -26.98
C ALA A 214 8.92 -10.19 -27.14
N GLU A 215 9.18 -10.92 -26.05
CA GLU A 215 9.88 -12.21 -26.07
C GLU A 215 8.95 -13.35 -25.65
N LYS A 216 8.94 -14.43 -26.43
CA LYS A 216 8.28 -15.70 -26.06
C LYS A 216 9.37 -16.75 -25.74
N PRO A 217 9.24 -17.51 -24.63
CA PRO A 217 8.14 -17.45 -23.67
C PRO A 217 8.14 -16.15 -22.86
N TYR A 218 6.96 -15.66 -22.49
CA TYR A 218 6.85 -14.43 -21.72
C TYR A 218 7.52 -14.61 -20.35
N HIS A 219 8.42 -13.69 -20.01
CA HIS A 219 9.12 -13.69 -18.74
C HIS A 219 8.60 -12.57 -17.83
N ASP A 220 8.37 -12.91 -16.56
CA ASP A 220 8.03 -11.93 -15.53
C ASP A 220 9.31 -11.31 -14.96
N PHE A 221 9.24 -10.04 -14.58
CA PHE A 221 10.31 -9.34 -13.86
C PHE A 221 9.71 -8.35 -12.86
N ILE A 222 10.55 -7.81 -11.97
CA ILE A 222 10.12 -6.77 -11.03
C ILE A 222 10.38 -5.42 -11.68
N LEU A 223 9.30 -4.67 -11.87
CA LEU A 223 9.35 -3.29 -12.34
C LEU A 223 9.23 -2.36 -11.13
N SER A 224 10.10 -1.36 -11.02
CA SER A 224 9.91 -0.25 -10.09
C SER A 224 9.61 1.05 -10.82
N PHE A 225 8.99 1.98 -10.11
CA PHE A 225 8.88 3.38 -10.50
C PHE A 225 9.42 4.25 -9.37
N ASP A 226 10.48 5.00 -9.67
CA ASP A 226 11.08 5.96 -8.75
C ASP A 226 10.34 7.30 -8.87
N PHE A 227 9.65 7.73 -7.82
CA PHE A 227 8.87 8.99 -7.85
C PHE A 227 9.71 10.26 -7.79
N SER A 228 10.99 10.12 -7.40
CA SER A 228 11.95 11.22 -7.33
C SER A 228 12.52 11.53 -8.71
N THR A 229 12.82 10.49 -9.50
CA THR A 229 13.33 10.63 -10.88
C THR A 229 12.25 10.47 -11.95
N GLU A 230 11.08 9.96 -11.57
CA GLU A 230 9.95 9.63 -12.43
C GLU A 230 10.27 8.64 -13.55
N MET A 231 11.16 7.71 -13.25
CA MET A 231 11.61 6.70 -14.19
C MET A 231 11.22 5.30 -13.75
N PHE A 232 10.90 4.47 -14.74
CA PHE A 232 10.77 3.04 -14.56
C PHE A 232 12.15 2.39 -14.53
N GLN A 233 12.32 1.39 -13.67
CA GLN A 233 13.56 0.59 -13.60
C GLN A 233 13.21 -0.89 -13.47
N ASN A 234 14.11 -1.72 -13.99
CA ASN A 234 13.98 -3.17 -13.87
C ASN A 234 14.83 -3.64 -12.69
N LEU A 235 14.25 -4.47 -11.83
CA LEU A 235 14.96 -5.16 -10.78
C LEU A 235 15.13 -6.63 -11.15
N SER A 236 16.34 -7.13 -10.95
CA SER A 236 16.67 -8.54 -11.10
C SER A 236 15.90 -9.37 -10.08
N LEU A 237 15.45 -10.54 -10.52
CA LEU A 237 14.91 -11.58 -9.65
C LEU A 237 16.04 -12.28 -8.88
N PRO A 238 15.71 -13.05 -7.82
CA PRO A 238 16.66 -13.99 -7.26
C PRO A 238 17.22 -14.89 -8.36
N HIS A 239 18.48 -15.30 -8.25
CA HIS A 239 19.08 -16.24 -9.20
C HIS A 239 19.81 -17.35 -8.44
N PRO A 240 19.49 -18.63 -8.70
CA PRO A 240 18.42 -19.13 -9.58
C PRO A 240 17.02 -18.92 -8.98
N PHE A 241 16.02 -18.67 -9.82
CA PHE A 241 14.60 -18.59 -9.42
C PHE A 241 13.72 -19.42 -10.36
N PRO A 242 13.59 -20.73 -10.10
CA PRO A 242 12.79 -21.64 -10.94
C PRO A 242 11.27 -21.53 -10.67
N TYR A 243 10.82 -20.43 -10.06
CA TYR A 243 9.45 -20.22 -9.62
C TYR A 243 8.75 -19.17 -10.49
N GLY A 244 7.43 -19.30 -10.66
CA GLY A 244 6.63 -18.21 -11.19
C GLY A 244 6.40 -17.15 -10.11
N ILE A 245 6.43 -15.87 -10.48
CA ILE A 245 6.14 -14.80 -9.53
C ILE A 245 4.63 -14.74 -9.25
N SER A 246 4.27 -15.00 -8.00
CA SER A 246 2.88 -14.99 -7.57
C SER A 246 2.44 -13.60 -7.10
N SER A 247 3.23 -12.96 -6.25
CA SER A 247 2.91 -11.67 -5.65
C SER A 247 4.11 -10.97 -5.00
N LEU A 248 3.94 -9.69 -4.68
CA LEU A 248 4.88 -8.87 -3.90
C LEU A 248 4.24 -8.43 -2.57
N SER A 249 5.08 -8.19 -1.58
CA SER A 249 4.71 -7.67 -0.27
C SER A 249 5.84 -6.80 0.32
N VAL A 250 5.63 -6.28 1.53
CA VAL A 250 6.66 -5.53 2.28
C VAL A 250 6.82 -6.14 3.65
N VAL A 251 8.07 -6.39 4.04
CA VAL A 251 8.46 -6.82 5.38
C VAL A 251 8.97 -5.61 6.15
N ARG A 252 8.48 -5.41 7.38
CA ARG A 252 8.84 -4.31 8.30
C ARG A 252 8.74 -2.90 7.70
N GLU A 253 7.87 -2.74 6.70
CA GLU A 253 7.65 -1.50 5.92
C GLU A 253 8.85 -1.02 5.10
N GLU A 254 9.94 -1.78 5.07
CA GLU A 254 11.22 -1.31 4.54
C GLU A 254 11.80 -2.17 3.42
N GLN A 255 11.46 -3.45 3.38
CA GLN A 255 12.06 -4.40 2.45
C GLN A 255 11.01 -5.01 1.54
N LEU A 256 11.29 -4.99 0.25
CA LEU A 256 10.48 -5.69 -0.74
C LEU A 256 10.58 -7.20 -0.51
N CYS A 257 9.43 -7.87 -0.57
CA CYS A 257 9.29 -9.29 -0.40
C CYS A 257 8.58 -9.90 -1.61
N LEU A 258 9.06 -11.05 -2.05
CA LEU A 258 8.64 -11.75 -3.25
C LEU A 258 8.15 -13.14 -2.88
N LEU A 259 6.95 -13.50 -3.32
CA LEU A 259 6.41 -14.86 -3.22
C LEU A 259 6.51 -15.55 -4.58
N GLY A 260 7.36 -16.58 -4.64
CA GLY A 260 7.46 -17.52 -5.74
C GLY A 260 6.61 -18.77 -5.46
N ALA A 261 5.97 -19.29 -6.50
CA ALA A 261 5.28 -20.58 -6.45
C ALA A 261 5.70 -21.44 -7.64
N LYS A 262 5.95 -22.73 -7.41
CA LYS A 262 6.36 -23.65 -8.47
C LYS A 262 5.12 -24.08 -9.22
N ARG A 263 5.10 -23.84 -10.53
CA ARG A 263 3.96 -24.19 -11.37
C ARG A 263 4.17 -25.59 -11.94
N HIS A 264 3.26 -26.51 -11.63
CA HIS A 264 3.08 -27.73 -12.41
C HIS A 264 2.09 -27.46 -13.52
N MET A 265 2.53 -27.56 -14.77
CA MET A 265 1.60 -27.69 -15.90
C MET A 265 1.12 -29.13 -15.90
N LEU A 266 -0.13 -29.36 -15.49
CA LEU A 266 -0.78 -30.64 -15.78
C LEU A 266 -1.17 -30.59 -17.26
N TYR A 267 -0.64 -31.53 -18.03
CA TYR A 267 -1.11 -31.77 -19.38
C TYR A 267 -2.57 -32.22 -19.27
N MET A 268 -3.48 -31.48 -19.90
CA MET A 268 -4.91 -31.79 -20.09
C MET A 268 -5.98 -31.10 -19.23
N ASP A 269 -5.69 -30.05 -18.46
CA ASP A 269 -6.78 -29.17 -17.98
C ASP A 269 -6.31 -27.74 -17.71
N ASP A 270 -7.20 -26.75 -17.83
CA ASP A 270 -6.94 -25.31 -17.67
C ASP A 270 -6.57 -24.91 -16.21
N GLY A 271 -6.36 -25.92 -15.35
CA GLY A 271 -5.95 -25.80 -13.95
C GLY A 271 -4.44 -25.87 -13.77
N ALA A 272 -3.80 -24.72 -13.55
CA ALA A 272 -2.42 -24.68 -13.07
C ALA A 272 -2.37 -25.17 -11.62
N SER A 273 -1.61 -26.24 -11.36
CA SER A 273 -1.29 -26.68 -10.00
C SER A 273 -0.07 -25.94 -9.48
N PHE A 274 -0.14 -25.39 -8.27
CA PHE A 274 1.02 -24.83 -7.58
C PHE A 274 1.47 -25.78 -6.48
N SER A 275 2.75 -26.15 -6.52
CA SER A 275 3.46 -26.77 -5.41
C SER A 275 4.51 -25.78 -4.92
N ASP A 276 4.99 -25.96 -3.70
CA ASP A 276 6.16 -25.28 -3.14
C ASP A 276 6.14 -23.74 -3.21
N LEU A 277 5.96 -23.11 -2.06
CA LEU A 277 6.13 -21.67 -1.92
C LEU A 277 7.54 -21.34 -1.48
N GLN A 278 8.09 -20.29 -2.06
CA GLN A 278 9.28 -19.65 -1.55
C GLN A 278 9.07 -18.16 -1.36
N VAL A 279 9.48 -17.67 -0.20
CA VAL A 279 9.49 -16.25 0.13
C VAL A 279 10.91 -15.76 0.11
N TRP A 280 11.14 -14.68 -0.63
CA TRP A 280 12.42 -14.02 -0.77
C TRP A 280 12.30 -12.56 -0.34
N VAL A 281 13.31 -12.05 0.36
CA VAL A 281 13.35 -10.66 0.82
C VAL A 281 14.60 -9.99 0.23
N ILE A 282 14.43 -8.76 -0.26
CA ILE A 282 15.57 -7.98 -0.75
C ILE A 282 16.35 -7.38 0.43
N THR A 283 17.67 -7.50 0.39
CA THR A 283 18.57 -6.89 1.37
C THR A 283 18.82 -5.43 1.04
N SER A 284 19.41 -4.70 1.99
CA SER A 284 19.90 -3.32 1.76
C SER A 284 20.94 -3.23 0.63
N THR A 285 21.65 -4.32 0.34
CA THR A 285 22.62 -4.39 -0.77
C THR A 285 21.97 -4.66 -2.12
N GLY A 286 20.65 -4.85 -2.18
CA GLY A 286 19.93 -5.21 -3.41
C GLY A 286 19.98 -6.71 -3.75
N SER A 287 20.54 -7.54 -2.87
CA SER A 287 20.60 -8.99 -3.05
C SER A 287 19.33 -9.66 -2.52
N TRP A 288 18.96 -10.81 -3.08
CA TRP A 288 17.80 -11.57 -2.61
C TRP A 288 18.21 -12.67 -1.64
N ASN A 289 17.60 -12.69 -0.46
CA ASN A 289 17.75 -13.76 0.51
C ASN A 289 16.47 -14.59 0.56
N LYS A 290 16.62 -15.91 0.44
CA LYS A 290 15.51 -16.83 0.67
C LYS A 290 15.23 -16.88 2.16
N PHE A 291 14.00 -16.53 2.53
CA PHE A 291 13.58 -16.47 3.91
C PHE A 291 12.84 -17.75 4.34
N LEU A 292 11.82 -18.15 3.59
CA LEU A 292 10.95 -19.27 3.94
C LEU A 292 10.67 -20.16 2.72
N ALA A 293 10.60 -21.47 2.94
CA ALA A 293 10.10 -22.44 1.97
C ALA A 293 9.01 -23.31 2.60
N LEU A 294 7.86 -23.41 1.93
CA LEU A 294 6.73 -24.22 2.34
C LEU A 294 6.46 -25.28 1.27
N TYR A 295 6.46 -26.54 1.65
CA TYR A 295 6.25 -27.68 0.74
C TYR A 295 4.85 -28.27 0.95
N ASN A 296 4.36 -29.04 -0.04
CA ASN A 296 3.06 -29.74 0.01
C ASN A 296 1.84 -28.81 0.17
N THR A 297 1.91 -27.59 -0.34
CA THR A 297 0.75 -26.69 -0.38
C THR A 297 -0.20 -27.09 -1.51
N THR A 298 -1.52 -26.95 -1.29
CA THR A 298 -2.54 -27.32 -2.29
C THR A 298 -2.82 -26.18 -3.25
N SER A 299 -3.02 -26.49 -4.53
CA SER A 299 -3.23 -25.52 -5.61
C SER A 299 -4.40 -24.55 -5.36
N ASP A 300 -5.49 -25.05 -4.77
CA ASP A 300 -6.73 -24.30 -4.54
C ASP A 300 -6.57 -23.08 -3.61
N THR A 301 -5.43 -22.99 -2.92
CA THR A 301 -5.12 -21.86 -2.05
C THR A 301 -4.47 -20.68 -2.81
N PHE A 302 -4.03 -20.87 -4.06
CA PHE A 302 -3.22 -19.89 -4.78
C PHE A 302 -3.90 -19.22 -5.98
N SER A 303 -3.57 -17.94 -6.19
CA SER A 303 -3.98 -17.17 -7.36
C SER A 303 -2.96 -16.10 -7.70
N LYS A 304 -2.80 -15.80 -8.99
CA LYS A 304 -1.95 -14.69 -9.45
C LYS A 304 -2.47 -13.37 -8.91
N GLY A 305 -1.59 -12.55 -8.33
CA GLY A 305 -1.98 -11.26 -7.78
C GLY A 305 -2.68 -11.35 -6.41
N MET A 306 -2.64 -12.51 -5.75
CA MET A 306 -3.02 -12.61 -4.34
C MET A 306 -2.24 -11.63 -3.48
N SER A 307 -2.77 -11.26 -2.33
CA SER A 307 -2.01 -10.47 -1.36
C SER A 307 -1.50 -11.38 -0.25
N PHE A 308 -0.23 -11.21 0.10
CA PHE A 308 0.40 -11.95 1.19
C PHE A 308 1.21 -11.02 2.08
N LEU A 309 1.53 -11.50 3.26
CA LEU A 309 2.38 -10.90 4.26
C LEU A 309 3.35 -11.97 4.74
N ALA A 310 4.55 -11.54 5.11
CA ALA A 310 5.56 -12.41 5.65
C ALA A 310 6.14 -11.78 6.92
N ASP A 311 6.39 -12.63 7.91
CA ASP A 311 7.06 -12.27 9.15
C ASP A 311 8.34 -13.07 9.27
N GLU A 312 9.46 -12.32 9.21
CA GLU A 312 10.79 -12.91 9.21
C GLU A 312 11.13 -13.60 10.54
N GLN A 313 10.75 -12.98 11.66
CA GLN A 313 11.08 -13.48 12.99
C GLN A 313 10.30 -14.74 13.32
N ASN A 314 9.02 -14.77 12.96
CA ASN A 314 8.12 -15.86 13.32
C ASN A 314 8.05 -16.98 12.27
N GLN A 315 8.71 -16.85 11.10
CA GLN A 315 8.66 -17.84 10.01
C GLN A 315 7.21 -18.11 9.56
N VAL A 316 6.44 -17.03 9.42
CA VAL A 316 5.01 -17.05 9.07
C VAL A 316 4.77 -16.38 7.73
N VAL A 317 3.89 -16.97 6.93
CA VAL A 317 3.24 -16.31 5.79
C VAL A 317 1.75 -16.28 6.02
N VAL A 318 1.17 -15.10 5.79
CA VAL A 318 -0.28 -14.91 5.81
C VAL A 318 -0.72 -14.51 4.42
N PHE A 319 -1.72 -15.19 3.85
CA PHE A 319 -2.27 -14.79 2.57
C PHE A 319 -3.78 -14.98 2.54
N LEU A 320 -4.42 -14.26 1.62
CA LEU A 320 -5.85 -14.33 1.38
C LEU A 320 -6.10 -15.02 0.04
N ASN A 321 -6.83 -16.14 0.06
CA ASN A 321 -7.20 -16.83 -1.18
C ASN A 321 -8.42 -16.18 -1.86
N THR A 322 -8.78 -16.68 -3.05
CA THR A 322 -9.93 -16.18 -3.84
C THR A 322 -11.30 -16.43 -3.18
N LYS A 323 -11.36 -17.33 -2.19
CA LYS A 323 -12.54 -17.66 -1.39
C LYS A 323 -12.62 -16.85 -0.09
N ASN A 324 -11.75 -15.85 0.10
CA ASN A 324 -11.69 -14.98 1.30
C ASN A 324 -11.37 -15.73 2.59
N ILE A 325 -10.68 -16.86 2.44
CA ILE A 325 -10.11 -17.60 3.55
C ILE A 325 -8.70 -17.05 3.75
N LEU A 326 -8.48 -16.54 4.94
CA LEU A 326 -7.17 -16.15 5.43
C LEU A 326 -6.43 -17.42 5.84
N HIS A 327 -5.27 -17.64 5.25
CA HIS A 327 -4.36 -18.73 5.57
C HIS A 327 -3.17 -18.18 6.34
N VAL A 328 -2.88 -18.77 7.50
CA VAL A 328 -1.64 -18.54 8.24
C VAL A 328 -0.82 -19.82 8.14
N MET A 329 0.29 -19.76 7.41
CA MET A 329 1.20 -20.89 7.21
C MET A 329 2.53 -20.67 7.92
N ARG A 330 3.07 -21.76 8.45
CA ARG A 330 4.37 -21.82 9.14
C ARG A 330 5.16 -22.99 8.58
N GLN A 331 6.48 -22.92 8.66
CA GLN A 331 7.33 -24.05 8.31
C GLN A 331 6.97 -25.26 9.21
N ASN A 332 6.64 -26.40 8.58
CA ASN A 332 6.40 -27.68 9.26
C ASN A 332 5.27 -27.68 10.31
N LYS A 333 4.26 -26.79 10.21
CA LYS A 333 3.12 -26.72 11.16
C LYS A 333 1.78 -26.58 10.44
N HIS A 334 0.68 -26.90 11.15
CA HIS A 334 -0.70 -26.75 10.68
C HIS A 334 -0.99 -25.33 10.20
N SER A 335 -1.71 -25.23 9.08
CA SER A 335 -2.32 -23.99 8.61
C SER A 335 -3.51 -23.63 9.50
N LEU A 336 -3.61 -22.35 9.88
CA LEU A 336 -4.86 -21.83 10.40
C LEU A 336 -5.63 -21.21 9.24
N GLU A 337 -6.91 -21.57 9.15
CA GLU A 337 -7.84 -21.03 8.18
C GLU A 337 -8.93 -20.23 8.89
N LYS A 338 -9.18 -19.01 8.42
CA LYS A 338 -10.28 -18.20 8.92
C LYS A 338 -10.99 -17.47 7.80
N HIS A 339 -12.30 -17.64 7.71
CA HIS A 339 -13.13 -16.92 6.75
C HIS A 339 -13.34 -15.47 7.22
N LEU A 340 -13.02 -14.49 6.37
CA LEU A 340 -13.18 -13.06 6.71
C LEU A 340 -14.61 -12.54 6.50
N GLY A 341 -15.49 -13.31 5.85
CA GLY A 341 -16.83 -12.88 5.46
C GLY A 341 -16.82 -12.03 4.19
N GLY A 342 -17.95 -12.02 3.47
CA GLY A 342 -18.13 -11.21 2.27
C GLY A 342 -17.20 -11.57 1.11
N LYS A 343 -17.21 -10.73 0.07
CA LYS A 343 -16.22 -10.77 -1.01
C LYS A 343 -15.06 -9.84 -0.66
N SER A 344 -13.97 -10.44 -0.15
CA SER A 344 -12.70 -9.74 0.02
C SER A 344 -11.87 -9.76 -1.26
N SER A 345 -10.94 -8.83 -1.37
CA SER A 345 -10.07 -8.76 -2.55
C SER A 345 -8.63 -8.36 -2.27
N VAL A 346 -8.26 -7.93 -1.05
CA VAL A 346 -6.90 -7.43 -0.75
C VAL A 346 -6.53 -7.69 0.71
N LEU A 347 -5.23 -7.87 0.97
CA LEU A 347 -4.63 -7.89 2.30
C LEU A 347 -3.34 -7.05 2.28
N LEU A 348 -3.33 -5.90 2.95
CA LEU A 348 -2.18 -5.00 3.00
C LEU A 348 -1.70 -4.85 4.45
N ASN A 349 -0.38 -4.79 4.65
CA ASN A 349 0.15 -4.31 5.91
C ASN A 349 -0.21 -2.82 6.04
N TYR A 350 -0.71 -2.40 7.19
CA TYR A 350 -1.13 -1.03 7.41
C TYR A 350 -0.55 -0.50 8.71
N VAL A 351 0.23 0.57 8.59
CA VAL A 351 0.80 1.27 9.74
C VAL A 351 0.16 2.65 9.82
N PRO A 352 -0.62 2.92 10.88
CA PRO A 352 -1.24 4.22 11.08
C PRO A 352 -0.18 5.31 11.12
N SER A 353 -0.36 6.34 10.28
CA SER A 353 0.60 7.43 10.12
C SER A 353 -0.08 8.78 10.34
N LEU A 354 0.69 9.72 10.89
CA LEU A 354 0.32 11.14 10.95
C LEU A 354 0.67 11.89 9.66
N ALA A 355 1.04 11.18 8.58
CA ALA A 355 1.25 11.72 7.25
C ALA A 355 0.09 12.62 6.81
N GLN A 356 0.44 13.76 6.22
CA GLN A 356 -0.51 14.78 5.77
C GLN A 356 -0.62 14.74 4.27
N ILE A 357 -1.85 14.92 3.78
CA ILE A 357 -2.09 15.03 2.35
C ILE A 357 -1.83 16.49 1.95
N GLN A 358 -0.88 16.75 1.03
CA GLN A 358 -0.58 18.15 0.68
C GLN A 358 -1.79 18.82 0.00
N GLU A 359 -2.13 20.01 0.50
CA GLU A 359 -2.98 20.96 -0.20
C GLU A 359 -2.12 21.84 -1.10
N ALA A 360 -2.66 22.20 -2.27
CA ALA A 360 -1.97 23.06 -3.21
C ALA A 360 -1.69 24.41 -2.54
N THR A 361 -0.43 24.85 -2.50
CA THR A 361 -0.13 26.20 -2.04
C THR A 361 -0.56 27.17 -3.13
N LEU A 362 -1.63 27.94 -2.91
CA LEU A 362 -2.00 29.01 -3.83
C LEU A 362 -0.81 29.99 -3.93
N PRO A 363 -0.38 30.40 -5.13
CA PRO A 363 0.69 31.37 -5.27
C PRO A 363 0.23 32.71 -4.66
N GLY A 364 0.82 33.06 -3.51
CA GLY A 364 0.94 34.40 -2.94
C GLY A 364 -0.27 35.34 -3.07
N GLY A 365 -1.25 35.20 -2.18
CA GLY A 365 -2.13 36.32 -1.86
C GLY A 365 -1.29 37.44 -1.22
N ARG A 366 -1.02 38.52 -1.96
CA ARG A 366 -0.40 39.74 -1.42
C ARG A 366 -1.13 40.14 -0.14
N LYS A 367 -0.42 40.19 0.99
CA LYS A 367 -0.89 40.85 2.21
C LYS A 367 -1.32 42.27 1.83
N ARG A 368 -2.62 42.56 1.82
CA ARG A 368 -3.10 43.95 1.87
C ARG A 368 -2.58 44.51 3.19
N LYS A 369 -1.64 45.46 3.12
CA LYS A 369 -1.34 46.35 4.25
C LYS A 369 -2.67 47.01 4.63
N ALA A 370 -3.05 46.91 5.90
CA ALA A 370 -4.12 47.74 6.44
C ALA A 370 -3.70 49.22 6.30
N PRO A 371 -4.61 50.14 5.95
CA PRO A 371 -4.32 51.56 6.04
C PRO A 371 -4.17 51.91 7.52
N SER A 372 -3.10 52.61 7.84
CA SER A 372 -2.94 53.28 9.13
C SER A 372 -3.95 54.40 9.27
N THR A 373 -4.82 54.30 10.26
CA THR A 373 -5.47 55.45 10.92
C THR A 373 -5.47 55.18 12.40
#